data_AF-A0A846MPH1-F1
#
_entry.id   AF-A0A846MPH1-F1
#
_cell.length_a   1.000
_cell.length_b   1.000
_cell.length_c   1.000
_cell.angle_alpha   90.00
_cell.angle_beta   90.00
_cell.angle_gamma   90.00
#
_symmetry.space_group_name_H-M   'P 1'
#
loop_
_entity.id
_entity.type
_entity.pdbx_description
1 polymer ?
#
loop_
_entity_poly.entity_id
_entity_poly.type
_entity_poly.pdbx_seq_one_letter_code
_entity_poly.pdbx_strand_id
1 'polypeptide(L)'
;MPNPSVPERELHLRSLQEAITQMRYALRHYTKERRLSLNAEQLFELVIASPIAFATSWDEQVDEVEKQIMQYAAQSVSLFFNEQFTPELQSLFEELPAPDNMLDDRRFPEVLFNELRYLAAHTDKWYEAFADALKAVLRLDPLVRQYVPELKPLAETITETLLIILLKNIGSDHIEEEQLYAMLSRLGLSFSKELYMRVLEQVSSKG
;
A
#
# COMPACT_ATOMS: atom_id res chain seq x y z
N MET A 1 24.50 0.51 -8.40
CA MET A 1 25.11 -0.58 -7.59
C MET A 1 25.52 -1.70 -8.54
N PRO A 2 26.52 -2.53 -8.22
CA PRO A 2 26.83 -3.70 -9.05
C PRO A 2 25.60 -4.63 -9.12
N ASN A 3 25.31 -5.18 -10.30
CA ASN A 3 24.23 -6.16 -10.46
C ASN A 3 24.48 -7.37 -9.55
N PRO A 4 23.44 -7.89 -8.88
CA PRO A 4 23.58 -9.06 -8.01
C PRO A 4 24.11 -10.26 -8.80
N SER A 5 24.86 -11.12 -8.13
CA SER A 5 25.28 -12.38 -8.73
C SER A 5 24.06 -13.26 -9.05
N VAL A 6 24.16 -14.19 -10.01
CA VAL A 6 23.04 -15.09 -10.36
C VAL A 6 22.47 -15.82 -9.12
N PRO A 7 23.29 -16.40 -8.22
CA PRO A 7 22.77 -17.06 -7.02
C PRO A 7 22.06 -16.12 -6.04
N GLU A 8 22.54 -14.88 -5.91
CA GLU A 8 21.96 -13.86 -5.06
C GLU A 8 20.62 -13.38 -5.63
N ARG A 9 20.54 -13.18 -6.94
CA ARG A 9 19.31 -12.84 -7.64
C ARG A 9 18.23 -13.93 -7.48
N GLU A 10 18.61 -15.21 -7.58
CA GLU A 10 17.68 -16.31 -7.34
C GLU A 10 17.16 -16.37 -5.90
N LEU A 11 17.99 -15.97 -4.92
CA LEU A 11 17.57 -15.85 -3.52
C LEU A 11 16.60 -14.68 -3.32
N HIS A 12 16.85 -13.57 -4.01
CA HIS A 12 15.98 -12.39 -4.00
C HIS A 12 14.61 -12.72 -4.60
N LEU A 13 14.58 -13.40 -5.76
CA LEU A 13 13.35 -13.83 -6.40
C LEU A 13 12.54 -14.79 -5.52
N ARG A 14 13.21 -15.73 -4.83
CA ARG A 14 12.56 -16.63 -3.87
C ARG A 14 11.94 -15.88 -2.70
N SER A 15 12.71 -14.99 -2.07
CA SER A 15 12.23 -14.15 -0.96
C SER A 15 11.00 -13.33 -1.37
N LEU A 16 11.06 -12.73 -2.56
CA LEU A 16 9.94 -11.99 -3.13
C LEU A 16 8.73 -12.89 -3.38
N GLN A 17 8.94 -14.05 -4.04
CA GLN A 17 7.87 -15.00 -4.34
C GLN A 17 7.17 -15.50 -3.07
N GLU A 18 7.90 -15.74 -1.99
CA GLU A 18 7.33 -16.14 -0.70
C GLU A 18 6.40 -15.07 -0.13
N ALA A 19 6.83 -13.79 -0.15
CA ALA A 19 6.00 -12.68 0.33
C ALA A 19 4.74 -12.47 -0.54
N ILE A 20 4.89 -12.49 -1.88
CA ILE A 20 3.74 -12.39 -2.78
C ILE A 20 2.78 -13.56 -2.59
N THR A 21 3.30 -14.77 -2.39
CA THR A 21 2.48 -15.96 -2.13
C THR A 21 1.70 -15.82 -0.83
N GLN A 22 2.33 -15.29 0.23
CA GLN A 22 1.65 -15.02 1.51
C GLN A 22 0.53 -13.99 1.33
N MET A 23 0.77 -12.90 0.59
CA MET A 23 -0.29 -11.92 0.28
C MET A 23 -1.44 -12.55 -0.50
N ARG A 24 -1.15 -13.30 -1.56
CA ARG A 24 -2.17 -14.00 -2.36
C ARG A 24 -2.97 -14.97 -1.51
N TYR A 25 -2.30 -15.71 -0.60
CA TYR A 25 -2.96 -16.65 0.29
C TYR A 25 -3.88 -15.94 1.28
N ALA A 26 -3.43 -14.84 1.89
CA ALA A 26 -4.23 -14.04 2.82
C ALA A 26 -5.47 -13.45 2.12
N LEU A 27 -5.29 -12.93 0.91
CA LEU A 27 -6.35 -12.27 0.14
C LEU A 27 -7.14 -13.21 -0.78
N ARG A 28 -6.92 -14.53 -0.75
CA ARG A 28 -7.53 -15.49 -1.71
C ARG A 28 -9.06 -15.44 -1.74
N HIS A 29 -9.69 -15.22 -0.59
CA HIS A 29 -11.16 -15.16 -0.49
C HIS A 29 -11.68 -13.82 -1.02
N TYR A 30 -10.96 -12.74 -0.71
CA TYR A 30 -11.26 -11.40 -1.21
C TYR A 30 -11.17 -11.35 -2.74
N THR A 31 -10.02 -11.71 -3.30
CA THR A 31 -9.78 -11.63 -4.75
C THR A 31 -10.71 -12.54 -5.53
N LYS A 32 -11.07 -13.71 -4.98
CA LYS A 32 -12.08 -14.60 -5.58
C LYS A 32 -13.48 -13.98 -5.57
N GLU A 33 -13.91 -13.41 -4.44
CA GLU A 33 -15.23 -12.77 -4.32
C GLU A 33 -15.34 -11.55 -5.25
N ARG A 34 -14.29 -10.73 -5.28
CA ARG A 34 -14.20 -9.50 -6.07
C ARG A 34 -13.83 -9.74 -7.54
N ARG A 35 -13.55 -10.99 -7.91
CA ARG A 35 -13.11 -11.39 -9.26
C ARG A 35 -11.90 -10.59 -9.75
N LEU A 36 -10.95 -10.37 -8.85
CA LEU A 36 -9.72 -9.63 -9.14
C LEU A 36 -8.62 -10.58 -9.62
N SER A 37 -8.07 -10.29 -10.80
CA SER A 37 -6.87 -10.95 -11.33
C SER A 37 -5.74 -9.93 -11.36
N LEU A 38 -4.93 -9.92 -10.31
CA LEU A 38 -3.88 -8.92 -10.08
C LEU A 38 -2.49 -9.54 -10.28
N ASN A 39 -1.61 -8.83 -10.97
CA ASN A 39 -0.18 -9.12 -10.98
C ASN A 39 0.44 -8.82 -9.59
N ALA A 40 1.75 -9.04 -9.43
CA ALA A 40 2.41 -8.86 -8.13
C ALA A 40 2.44 -7.38 -7.69
N GLU A 41 2.68 -6.46 -8.62
CA GLU A 41 2.69 -5.00 -8.39
C GLU A 41 1.32 -4.50 -7.96
N GLN A 42 0.27 -4.77 -8.74
CA GLN A 42 -1.10 -4.40 -8.45
C GLN A 42 -1.59 -4.97 -7.10
N LEU A 43 -1.18 -6.19 -6.76
CA LEU A 43 -1.49 -6.78 -5.45
C LEU A 43 -0.79 -6.03 -4.32
N PHE A 44 0.48 -5.68 -4.52
CA PHE A 44 1.27 -4.91 -3.56
C PHE A 44 0.67 -3.52 -3.33
N GLU A 45 0.30 -2.81 -4.39
CA GLU A 45 -0.34 -1.49 -4.33
C GLU A 45 -1.71 -1.54 -3.68
N LEU A 46 -2.54 -2.56 -3.98
CA LEU A 46 -3.81 -2.77 -3.30
C LEU A 46 -3.63 -2.95 -1.78
N VAL A 47 -2.62 -3.71 -1.36
CA VAL A 47 -2.34 -3.94 0.06
C VAL A 47 -1.89 -2.64 0.75
N ILE A 48 -1.00 -1.86 0.12
CA ILE A 48 -0.52 -0.59 0.66
C ILE A 48 -1.63 0.46 0.78
N ALA A 49 -2.56 0.49 -0.18
CA ALA A 49 -3.67 1.44 -0.15
C ALA A 49 -4.77 1.05 0.86
N SER A 50 -4.91 -0.25 1.18
CA SER A 50 -5.99 -0.74 2.05
C SER A 50 -6.08 -0.10 3.44
N PRO A 51 -4.96 0.27 4.12
CA PRO A 51 -4.98 1.19 5.24
C PRO A 51 -5.93 2.38 5.12
N ILE A 52 -5.96 3.08 3.98
CA ILE A 52 -6.83 4.25 3.77
C ILE A 52 -8.30 3.86 3.84
N ALA A 53 -8.68 2.72 3.28
CA ALA A 53 -10.07 2.29 3.29
C ALA A 53 -10.57 1.98 4.71
N PHE A 54 -9.78 1.23 5.48
CA PHE A 54 -10.13 0.91 6.88
C PHE A 54 -10.04 2.12 7.81
N ALA A 55 -9.31 3.15 7.38
CA ALA A 55 -9.14 4.41 8.05
C ALA A 55 -10.31 5.39 7.89
N THR A 56 -11.04 5.31 6.78
CA THR A 56 -11.99 6.35 6.32
C THR A 56 -13.44 5.87 6.35
N SER A 57 -13.77 4.84 7.12
CA SER A 57 -15.17 4.39 7.27
C SER A 57 -15.43 3.94 8.70
N TRP A 58 -15.60 4.92 9.57
CA TRP A 58 -15.88 4.71 11.00
C TRP A 58 -17.36 4.52 11.29
N ASP A 59 -18.24 4.98 10.40
CA ASP A 59 -19.70 4.89 10.52
C ASP A 59 -20.36 4.03 9.43
N GLU A 60 -19.56 3.28 8.67
CA GLU A 60 -19.96 2.46 7.50
C GLU A 60 -20.61 3.25 6.36
N GLN A 61 -20.60 4.58 6.43
CA GLN A 61 -20.96 5.47 5.32
C GLN A 61 -19.66 5.96 4.66
N VAL A 62 -19.78 6.36 3.39
CA VAL A 62 -18.66 6.97 2.66
C VAL A 62 -19.18 8.30 2.09
N ASP A 63 -18.82 9.39 2.75
CA ASP A 63 -19.18 10.75 2.33
C ASP A 63 -18.34 11.24 1.14
N GLU A 64 -18.59 12.47 0.68
CA GLU A 64 -17.83 13.02 -0.46
C GLU A 64 -16.36 13.31 -0.15
N VAL A 65 -16.01 13.62 1.11
CA VAL A 65 -14.62 13.84 1.53
C VAL A 65 -13.88 12.51 1.54
N GLU A 66 -14.48 11.46 2.10
CA GLU A 66 -13.92 10.11 2.14
C GLU A 66 -13.72 9.54 0.73
N LYS A 67 -14.65 9.81 -0.20
CA LYS A 67 -14.47 9.47 -1.62
C LYS A 67 -13.27 10.19 -2.23
N GLN A 68 -13.08 11.48 -1.95
CA GLN A 68 -11.93 12.24 -2.47
C GLN A 68 -10.61 11.68 -1.93
N ILE A 69 -10.54 11.35 -0.64
CA ILE A 69 -9.37 10.70 -0.03
C ILE A 69 -9.07 9.37 -0.72
N MET A 70 -10.07 8.49 -0.89
CA MET A 70 -9.89 7.19 -1.55
C MET A 70 -9.49 7.34 -3.02
N GLN A 71 -10.03 8.33 -3.73
CA GLN A 71 -9.66 8.60 -5.11
C GLN A 71 -8.21 9.08 -5.22
N TYR A 72 -7.80 10.00 -4.35
CA TYR A 72 -6.43 10.48 -4.27
C TYR A 72 -5.46 9.35 -3.87
N ALA A 73 -5.88 8.48 -2.94
CA ALA A 73 -5.12 7.31 -2.53
C ALA A 73 -4.91 6.34 -3.70
N ALA A 74 -5.97 6.02 -4.44
CA ALA A 74 -5.87 5.13 -5.60
C ALA A 74 -4.91 5.68 -6.66
N GLN A 75 -4.98 6.99 -6.95
CA GLN A 75 -4.06 7.64 -7.88
C GLN A 75 -2.62 7.65 -7.38
N SER A 76 -2.41 8.03 -6.12
CA SER A 76 -1.07 8.17 -5.54
C SER A 76 -0.38 6.82 -5.35
N VAL A 77 -1.12 5.80 -4.88
CA VAL A 77 -0.55 4.46 -4.64
C VAL A 77 -0.34 3.69 -5.92
N SER A 78 -1.13 3.92 -6.98
CA SER A 78 -0.88 3.31 -8.32
C SER A 78 0.42 3.77 -8.99
N LEU A 79 1.08 4.78 -8.43
CA LEU A 79 2.39 5.24 -8.86
C LEU A 79 3.49 4.87 -7.88
N PHE A 80 3.14 4.33 -6.70
CA PHE A 80 4.09 4.05 -5.63
C PHE A 80 5.18 3.10 -6.10
N PHE A 81 4.79 2.03 -6.79
CA PHE A 81 5.74 1.04 -7.26
C PHE A 81 6.73 1.64 -8.28
N ASN A 82 6.22 2.47 -9.19
CA ASN A 82 7.01 3.12 -10.22
C ASN A 82 7.92 4.25 -9.70
N GLU A 83 7.50 4.94 -8.64
CA GLU A 83 8.24 6.06 -8.07
C GLU A 83 9.28 5.62 -7.02
N GLN A 84 8.98 4.58 -6.24
CA GLN A 84 9.82 4.18 -5.10
C GLN A 84 10.83 3.09 -5.44
N PHE A 85 10.56 2.24 -6.42
CA PHE A 85 11.40 1.07 -6.73
C PHE A 85 12.29 1.31 -7.95
N THR A 86 13.49 0.74 -7.93
CA THR A 86 14.40 0.81 -9.07
C THR A 86 13.98 -0.16 -10.18
N PRO A 87 14.38 0.07 -11.43
CA PRO A 87 14.09 -0.85 -12.54
C PRO A 87 14.51 -2.29 -12.26
N GLU A 88 15.61 -2.50 -11.53
CA GLU A 88 16.09 -3.85 -11.19
C GLU A 88 15.14 -4.55 -10.21
N LEU A 89 14.60 -3.84 -9.22
CA LEU A 89 13.60 -4.41 -8.30
C LEU A 89 12.26 -4.64 -9.03
N GLN A 90 11.86 -3.72 -9.89
CA GLN A 90 10.66 -3.86 -10.73
C GLN A 90 10.75 -5.11 -11.60
N SER A 91 11.90 -5.37 -12.23
CA SER A 91 12.13 -6.57 -13.04
C SER A 91 11.95 -7.89 -12.25
N LEU A 92 12.22 -7.91 -10.94
CA LEU A 92 11.98 -9.10 -10.13
C LEU A 92 10.49 -9.37 -9.95
N PHE A 93 9.66 -8.33 -9.86
CA PHE A 93 8.21 -8.48 -9.76
C PHE A 93 7.61 -8.97 -11.07
N GLU A 94 8.11 -8.47 -12.21
CA GLU A 94 7.68 -8.89 -13.55
C GLU A 94 7.98 -10.37 -13.84
N GLU A 95 9.01 -10.94 -13.22
CA GLU A 95 9.37 -12.35 -13.35
C GLU A 95 8.47 -13.31 -12.57
N LEU A 96 7.64 -12.79 -11.66
CA LEU A 96 6.74 -13.63 -10.90
C LEU A 96 5.58 -14.14 -11.76
N PRO A 97 5.07 -15.35 -11.46
CA PRO A 97 3.91 -15.87 -12.15
C PRO A 97 2.71 -14.92 -12.05
N ALA A 98 2.20 -14.51 -13.19
CA ALA A 98 1.02 -13.69 -13.30
C ALA A 98 -0.22 -14.54 -13.62
N PRO A 99 -1.40 -14.21 -13.05
CA PRO A 99 -2.63 -14.93 -13.36
C PRO A 99 -3.14 -14.58 -14.77
N ASP A 100 -3.87 -15.50 -15.39
CA ASP A 100 -4.54 -15.25 -16.67
C ASP A 100 -5.56 -14.10 -16.55
N ASN A 101 -5.77 -13.36 -17.64
CA ASN A 101 -6.71 -12.23 -17.72
C ASN A 101 -6.44 -11.13 -16.67
N MET A 102 -5.17 -10.73 -16.56
CA MET A 102 -4.78 -9.61 -15.69
C MET A 102 -5.58 -8.35 -15.99
N LEU A 103 -5.81 -7.57 -14.93
CA LEU A 103 -6.32 -6.23 -15.10
C LEU A 103 -5.32 -5.36 -15.87
N ASP A 104 -5.81 -4.58 -16.83
CA ASP A 104 -5.03 -3.56 -17.54
C ASP A 104 -4.59 -2.46 -16.56
N ASP A 105 -3.29 -2.15 -16.53
CA ASP A 105 -2.70 -1.13 -15.65
C ASP A 105 -3.36 0.24 -15.82
N ARG A 106 -3.84 0.58 -17.03
CA ARG A 106 -4.57 1.84 -17.27
C ARG A 106 -5.89 1.92 -16.52
N ARG A 107 -6.47 0.76 -16.20
CA ARG A 107 -7.74 0.63 -15.47
C ARG A 107 -7.51 0.37 -13.98
N PHE A 108 -6.29 0.06 -13.57
CA PHE A 108 -5.98 -0.26 -12.18
C PHE A 108 -6.34 0.86 -11.20
N PRO A 109 -6.06 2.16 -11.45
CA PRO A 109 -6.44 3.22 -10.51
C PRO A 109 -7.96 3.31 -10.28
N GLU A 110 -8.76 3.12 -11.33
CA GLU A 110 -10.23 3.11 -11.22
C GLU A 110 -10.73 1.91 -10.43
N VAL A 111 -10.16 0.72 -10.68
CA VAL A 111 -10.50 -0.49 -9.93
C VAL A 111 -10.07 -0.35 -8.48
N LEU A 112 -8.86 0.12 -8.21
CA LEU A 112 -8.34 0.34 -6.87
C LEU A 112 -9.25 1.28 -6.07
N PHE A 113 -9.71 2.38 -6.65
CA PHE A 113 -10.69 3.26 -6.00
C PHE A 113 -11.98 2.52 -5.61
N ASN A 114 -12.54 1.72 -6.50
CA ASN A 114 -13.75 0.93 -6.22
C ASN A 114 -13.51 -0.13 -5.14
N GLU A 115 -12.32 -0.72 -5.11
CA GLU A 115 -11.94 -1.68 -4.07
C GLU A 115 -11.75 -1.01 -2.71
N LEU A 116 -11.15 0.18 -2.65
CA LEU A 116 -11.05 0.95 -1.40
C LEU A 116 -12.43 1.28 -0.83
N ARG A 117 -13.37 1.71 -1.68
CA ARG A 117 -14.76 1.94 -1.26
C ARG A 117 -15.43 0.68 -0.73
N TYR A 118 -15.17 -0.46 -1.37
CA TYR A 118 -15.72 -1.74 -0.92
C TYR A 118 -15.15 -2.16 0.44
N LEU A 119 -13.83 -2.00 0.62
CA LEU A 119 -13.14 -2.31 1.87
C LEU A 119 -13.64 -1.46 3.03
N ALA A 120 -13.80 -0.16 2.81
CA ALA A 120 -14.39 0.77 3.78
C ALA A 120 -15.73 0.27 4.31
N ALA A 121 -16.67 -0.04 3.40
CA ALA A 121 -18.00 -0.53 3.74
C ALA A 121 -18.03 -1.97 4.32
N HIS A 122 -16.91 -2.69 4.32
CA HIS A 122 -16.83 -4.08 4.78
C HIS A 122 -15.59 -4.33 5.64
N THR A 123 -15.22 -3.34 6.45
CA THR A 123 -14.00 -3.36 7.28
C THR A 123 -13.94 -4.62 8.14
N ASP A 124 -15.02 -4.93 8.88
CA ASP A 124 -15.10 -6.10 9.78
C ASP A 124 -14.87 -7.44 9.07
N LYS A 125 -15.19 -7.52 7.77
CA LYS A 125 -15.04 -8.74 6.99
C LYS A 125 -13.61 -8.95 6.50
N TRP A 126 -12.91 -7.86 6.14
CA TRP A 126 -11.67 -7.96 5.36
C TRP A 126 -10.42 -7.47 6.07
N TYR A 127 -10.57 -6.75 7.17
CA TYR A 127 -9.47 -6.15 7.91
C TYR A 127 -8.34 -7.14 8.23
N GLU A 128 -8.65 -8.29 8.84
CA GLU A 128 -7.63 -9.27 9.25
C GLU A 128 -6.83 -9.82 8.05
N ALA A 129 -7.52 -10.09 6.92
CA ALA A 129 -6.88 -10.60 5.72
C ALA A 129 -5.89 -9.59 5.12
N PHE A 130 -6.25 -8.30 5.13
CA PHE A 130 -5.38 -7.23 4.65
C PHE A 130 -4.27 -6.88 5.64
N ALA A 131 -4.53 -6.96 6.95
CA ALA A 131 -3.48 -6.81 7.96
C ALA A 131 -2.40 -7.90 7.82
N ASP A 132 -2.81 -9.15 7.56
CA ASP A 132 -1.85 -10.24 7.30
C ASP A 132 -1.10 -10.07 5.97
N ALA A 133 -1.76 -9.57 4.92
CA ALA A 133 -1.11 -9.22 3.68
C ALA A 133 -0.09 -8.08 3.86
N LEU A 134 -0.43 -7.06 4.66
CA LEU A 134 0.47 -5.94 4.97
C LEU A 134 1.70 -6.42 5.75
N LYS A 135 1.55 -7.35 6.70
CA LYS A 135 2.70 -7.99 7.37
C LYS A 135 3.62 -8.69 6.36
N ALA A 136 3.08 -9.32 5.32
CA ALA A 136 3.88 -9.92 4.26
C ALA A 136 4.61 -8.86 3.40
N VAL A 137 3.97 -7.72 3.10
CA VAL A 137 4.62 -6.55 2.48
C VAL A 137 5.80 -6.09 3.32
N LEU A 138 5.60 -5.88 4.62
CA LEU A 138 6.65 -5.36 5.51
C LEU A 138 7.87 -6.29 5.66
N ARG A 139 7.69 -7.60 5.43
CA ARG A 139 8.81 -8.56 5.38
C ARG A 139 9.72 -8.38 4.18
N LEU A 140 9.30 -7.64 3.15
CA LEU A 140 10.13 -7.30 2.00
C LEU A 140 11.15 -6.20 2.29
N ASP A 141 11.09 -5.52 3.43
CA ASP A 141 12.00 -4.42 3.77
C ASP A 141 13.48 -4.74 3.53
N PRO A 142 14.04 -5.88 4.00
CA PRO A 142 15.46 -6.19 3.78
C PRO A 142 15.80 -6.33 2.29
N LEU A 143 14.90 -6.91 1.50
CA LEU A 143 15.09 -7.06 0.06
C LEU A 143 15.00 -5.70 -0.63
N VAL A 144 13.95 -4.93 -0.36
CA VAL A 144 13.76 -3.59 -0.95
C VAL A 144 14.97 -2.72 -0.68
N ARG A 145 15.50 -2.73 0.54
CA ARG A 145 16.67 -1.94 0.93
C ARG A 145 17.99 -2.42 0.32
N GLN A 146 18.08 -3.62 -0.24
CA GLN A 146 19.25 -4.02 -1.04
C GLN A 146 19.26 -3.36 -2.42
N TYR A 147 18.06 -3.12 -2.99
CA TYR A 147 17.89 -2.48 -4.29
C TYR A 147 17.79 -0.96 -4.19
N VAL A 148 17.21 -0.46 -3.08
CA VAL A 148 17.01 0.96 -2.81
C VAL A 148 17.54 1.31 -1.41
N PRO A 149 18.87 1.36 -1.18
CA PRO A 149 19.42 1.53 0.17
C PRO A 149 19.12 2.87 0.83
N GLU A 150 18.87 3.90 0.02
CA GLU A 150 18.47 5.25 0.47
C GLU A 150 16.98 5.32 0.83
N LEU A 151 16.19 4.29 0.52
CA LEU A 151 14.80 4.24 0.94
C LEU A 151 14.74 4.09 2.46
N LYS A 152 13.87 4.88 3.09
CA LYS A 152 13.48 4.70 4.48
C LYS A 152 12.91 3.27 4.67
N PRO A 153 12.89 2.74 5.90
CA PRO A 153 12.23 1.46 6.17
C PRO A 153 10.84 1.43 5.55
N LEU A 154 10.45 0.31 4.93
CA LEU A 154 9.21 0.22 4.16
C LEU A 154 7.98 0.58 5.00
N ALA A 155 7.99 0.23 6.29
CA ALA A 155 6.96 0.66 7.23
C ALA A 155 6.87 2.19 7.37
N GLU A 156 8.02 2.88 7.46
CA GLU A 156 8.07 4.35 7.54
C GLU A 156 7.61 4.96 6.21
N THR A 157 8.09 4.45 5.07
CA THR A 157 7.70 4.91 3.74
C THR A 157 6.20 4.78 3.50
N ILE A 158 5.61 3.61 3.80
CA ILE A 158 4.17 3.39 3.69
C ILE A 158 3.42 4.35 4.62
N THR A 159 3.85 4.46 5.88
CA THR A 159 3.19 5.34 6.85
C THR A 159 3.24 6.80 6.41
N GLU A 160 4.38 7.28 5.91
CA GLU A 160 4.55 8.62 5.38
C GLU A 160 3.65 8.88 4.17
N THR A 161 3.56 7.94 3.22
CA THR A 161 2.64 8.03 2.07
C THR A 161 1.19 8.15 2.53
N LEU A 162 0.76 7.32 3.48
CA LEU A 162 -0.60 7.36 4.02
C LEU A 162 -0.90 8.70 4.71
N LEU A 163 0.04 9.20 5.52
CA LEU A 163 -0.09 10.50 6.18
C LEU A 163 -0.23 11.65 5.17
N ILE A 164 0.56 11.65 4.09
CA ILE A 164 0.48 12.65 3.02
C ILE A 164 -0.90 12.62 2.36
N ILE A 165 -1.42 11.43 2.04
CA ILE A 165 -2.73 11.25 1.41
C ILE A 165 -3.83 11.85 2.28
N LEU A 166 -3.81 11.56 3.58
CA LEU A 166 -4.84 12.01 4.52
C LEU A 166 -4.77 13.52 4.76
N LEU A 167 -3.59 14.04 5.08
CA LEU A 167 -3.39 15.46 5.41
C LEU A 167 -3.68 16.39 4.21
N LYS A 168 -3.42 15.96 2.98
CA LYS A 168 -3.73 16.75 1.78
C LYS A 168 -5.22 16.89 1.49
N ASN A 169 -6.03 15.91 1.87
CA ASN A 169 -7.45 15.87 1.51
C ASN A 169 -8.37 16.32 2.65
N ILE A 170 -7.98 16.08 3.90
CA ILE A 170 -8.75 16.50 5.08
C ILE A 170 -8.27 17.86 5.61
N GLY A 171 -7.03 18.26 5.34
CA GLY A 171 -6.40 19.42 5.95
C GLY A 171 -5.95 19.14 7.39
N SER A 172 -5.02 19.95 7.89
CA SER A 172 -4.44 19.82 9.24
C SER A 172 -5.45 20.06 10.36
N ASP A 173 -6.47 20.88 10.08
CA ASP A 173 -7.36 21.43 11.09
C ASP A 173 -8.53 20.49 11.43
N HIS A 174 -8.69 19.42 10.66
CA HIS A 174 -9.79 18.46 10.77
C HIS A 174 -9.34 17.05 11.20
N ILE A 175 -8.03 16.75 11.19
CA ILE A 175 -7.51 15.48 11.71
C ILE A 175 -7.06 15.68 13.15
N GLU A 176 -7.82 15.13 14.11
CA GLU A 176 -7.32 14.95 15.47
C GLU A 176 -6.17 13.94 15.42
N GLU A 177 -4.97 14.34 15.85
CA GLU A 177 -3.75 13.52 15.84
C GLU A 177 -3.99 12.12 16.46
N GLU A 178 -4.82 12.05 17.52
CA GLU A 178 -5.21 10.80 18.18
C GLU A 178 -5.99 9.84 17.27
N GLN A 179 -6.85 10.36 16.39
CA GLN A 179 -7.61 9.54 15.45
C GLN A 179 -6.67 8.93 14.40
N LEU A 180 -5.74 9.73 13.88
CA LEU A 180 -4.71 9.28 12.93
C LEU A 180 -3.79 8.21 13.54
N TYR A 181 -3.39 8.39 14.79
CA TYR A 181 -2.60 7.41 15.54
C TYR A 181 -3.38 6.12 15.79
N ALA A 182 -4.60 6.21 16.30
CA ALA A 182 -5.43 5.03 16.55
C ALA A 182 -5.67 4.24 15.26
N MET A 183 -5.87 4.96 14.16
CA MET A 183 -6.10 4.41 12.84
C MET A 183 -4.90 3.66 12.26
N LEU A 184 -3.72 4.27 12.22
CA LEU A 184 -2.50 3.61 11.77
C LEU A 184 -2.10 2.47 12.71
N SER A 185 -2.29 2.66 14.03
CA SER A 185 -2.00 1.64 15.04
C SER A 185 -2.84 0.38 14.89
N ARG A 186 -4.13 0.51 14.55
CA ARG A 186 -4.99 -0.65 14.22
C ARG A 186 -4.32 -1.48 13.13
N LEU A 187 -3.88 -0.83 12.05
CA LEU A 187 -3.26 -1.48 10.90
C LEU A 187 -1.85 -2.02 11.14
N GLY A 188 -1.36 -2.00 12.39
CA GLY A 188 -0.02 -2.44 12.77
C GLY A 188 1.07 -1.47 12.33
N LEU A 189 0.72 -0.24 11.99
CA LEU A 189 1.64 0.84 11.64
C LEU A 189 1.74 1.82 12.80
N SER A 190 2.90 2.43 12.98
CA SER A 190 3.11 3.46 13.99
C SER A 190 4.02 4.53 13.40
N PHE A 191 3.76 5.78 13.76
CA PHE A 191 4.63 6.91 13.40
C PHE A 191 5.08 7.62 14.66
N SER A 192 6.19 8.34 14.56
CA SER A 192 6.60 9.26 15.62
C SER A 192 5.99 10.64 15.39
N LYS A 193 5.91 11.45 16.44
CA LYS A 193 5.46 12.84 16.34
C LYS A 193 6.33 13.63 15.36
N GLU A 194 7.63 13.34 15.30
CA GLU A 194 8.57 13.96 14.38
C GLU A 194 8.23 13.64 12.91
N LEU A 195 7.87 12.38 12.60
CA LEU A 195 7.40 12.02 11.27
C LEU A 195 6.11 12.77 10.91
N TYR A 196 5.14 12.84 11.83
CA TYR A 196 3.90 13.58 11.62
C TYR A 196 4.15 15.06 11.30
N MET A 197 4.94 15.75 12.15
CA MET A 197 5.25 17.17 11.96
C MET A 197 6.00 17.42 10.65
N ARG A 198 6.95 16.55 10.29
CA ARG A 198 7.67 16.63 9.01
C ARG A 198 6.72 16.52 7.82
N VAL A 199 5.77 15.59 7.86
CA VAL A 199 4.77 15.43 6.79
C VAL A 199 3.84 16.64 6.75
N LEU A 200 3.40 17.13 7.90
CA LEU A 200 2.56 18.31 8.01
C LEU A 200 3.21 19.54 7.36
N GLU A 201 4.49 19.79 7.66
CA GLU A 201 5.29 20.86 7.03
C GLU A 201 5.43 20.65 5.51
N GLN A 202 5.67 19.42 5.06
CA GLN A 202 5.78 19.09 3.63
C GLN A 202 4.47 19.33 2.88
N VAL A 203 3.32 19.02 3.48
CA VAL A 203 2.01 19.25 2.88
C VAL A 203 1.67 20.75 2.88
N SER A 204 1.99 21.45 3.97
CA SER A 204 1.70 22.89 4.12
C SER A 204 2.59 23.80 3.25
N SER A 205 3.81 23.37 2.92
CA SER A 205 4.76 24.13 2.08
C SER A 205 4.56 23.95 0.57
N LYS A 206 3.76 22.95 0.16
CA LYS A 206 3.42 22.67 -1.24
C LYS A 206 1.98 23.08 -1.62
N GLY A 207 1.28 23.76 -0.72
CA GLY A 207 -0.08 24.30 -0.91
C GLY A 207 -0.09 25.76 -1.33
#